data_AF-A0A679FQX9-F1
#
_entry.id   AF-A0A679FQX9-F1
#
_cell.length_a   1.000
_cell.length_b   1.000
_cell.length_c   1.000
_cell.angle_alpha   90.00
_cell.angle_beta   90.00
_cell.angle_gamma   90.00
#
_symmetry.space_group_name_H-M   'P 1'
#
loop_
_entity.id
_entity.type
_entity.pdbx_description
1 polymer ?
#
loop_
_entity_poly.entity_id
_entity_poly.type
_entity_poly.pdbx_seq_one_letter_code
_entity_poly.pdbx_strand_id
1 'polypeptide(L)' 'MISGLEQSYKKNTENALAVVKLLLEGKTVEEISEKLHLPPKKVIEIKEMFESMNNKLN' A
#
# COMPACT_ATOMS: atom_id res chain seq x y z
N MET A 1 -18.00 5.52 21.10
CA MET A 1 -17.53 4.19 20.66
C MET A 1 -17.44 4.20 19.14
N ILE A 2 -16.38 4.78 18.61
CA ILE A 2 -16.02 4.69 17.19
C ILE A 2 -14.50 4.63 17.23
N SER A 3 -13.95 3.41 17.25
CA SER A 3 -12.49 3.29 17.50
C SER A 3 -11.86 2.12 16.77
N GLY A 4 -12.52 0.96 16.66
CA GLY A 4 -11.94 -0.17 15.92
C GLY A 4 -11.94 0.01 14.40
N LEU A 5 -13.07 0.44 13.82
CA LEU A 5 -13.22 0.61 12.38
C LEU A 5 -12.37 1.77 11.86
N GLU A 6 -12.50 2.97 12.42
CA GLU A 6 -11.74 4.15 11.99
C GLU A 6 -10.22 3.96 12.11
N GLN A 7 -9.75 3.32 13.18
CA GLN A 7 -8.32 3.05 13.35
C GLN A 7 -7.81 2.00 12.35
N SER A 8 -8.63 0.99 12.04
CA SER A 8 -8.29 0.00 11.01
C SER A 8 -8.24 0.63 9.62
N TYR A 9 -9.21 1.47 9.28
CA TYR A 9 -9.22 2.22 8.02
C TYR A 9 -8.00 3.14 7.92
N LYS A 10 -7.72 3.94 8.95
CA LYS A 10 -6.58 4.86 8.98
C LYS A 10 -5.25 4.12 8.80
N LYS A 11 -5.03 3.04 9.55
CA LYS A 11 -3.82 2.21 9.44
C LYS A 11 -3.69 1.56 8.06
N ASN A 12 -4.80 1.15 7.44
CA ASN A 12 -4.76 0.56 6.11
C ASN A 12 -4.42 1.61 5.03
N THR A 13 -4.98 2.81 5.14
CA THR A 13 -4.68 3.94 4.25
C THR A 13 -3.23 4.40 4.38
N GLU A 14 -2.69 4.50 5.61
CA GLU A 14 -1.29 4.87 5.84
C GLU A 14 -0.32 3.83 5.24
N ASN A 15 -0.64 2.54 5.40
CA ASN A 15 0.15 1.46 4.79
C ASN A 15 0.14 1.50 3.26
N ALA A 16 -1.03 1.76 2.65
CA ALA A 16 -1.14 1.88 1.20
C ALA A 16 -0.30 3.06 0.66
N LEU A 17 -0.36 4.20 1.35
CA LEU A 17 0.42 5.39 0.99
C LEU A 17 1.93 5.15 1.11
N ALA A 18 2.36 4.44 2.16
CA ALA A 18 3.77 4.06 2.35
C ALA A 18 4.25 3.09 1.26
N VAL A 19 3.44 2.10 0.88
CA VAL A 19 3.75 1.17 -0.22
C VAL A 19 3.91 1.94 -1.53
N VAL A 20 2.96 2.81 -1.88
CA VAL A 20 3.03 3.60 -3.13
C VAL A 20 4.27 4.50 -3.18
N LYS A 21 4.62 5.16 -2.06
CA LYS A 21 5.86 5.96 -1.99
C LYS A 21 7.10 5.13 -2.31
N LEU A 22 7.25 3.96 -1.68
CA LEU A 22 8.40 3.09 -1.90
C LEU A 22 8.42 2.51 -3.32
N LEU A 23 7.25 2.21 -3.91
CA LEU A 23 7.14 1.81 -5.32
C LEU A 23 7.64 2.92 -6.26
N LEU A 24 7.29 4.19 -5.98
CA LEU A 24 7.78 5.34 -6.74
C LEU A 24 9.29 5.59 -6.56
N GLU A 25 9.85 5.22 -5.41
CA GLU A 25 11.30 5.21 -5.17
C GLU A 25 12.02 4.06 -5.91
N GLY A 26 11.30 3.18 -6.61
CA GLY A 26 11.85 2.06 -7.36
C GLY A 26 12.18 0.82 -6.51
N LYS A 27 11.64 0.74 -5.29
CA LYS A 27 11.81 -0.43 -4.41
C LYS A 27 11.01 -1.63 -4.90
N THR A 28 11.55 -2.82 -4.69
CA THR A 28 10.87 -4.07 -5.04
C THR A 28 9.82 -4.44 -3.99
N VAL A 29 8.88 -5.31 -4.38
CA VAL A 29 7.82 -5.82 -3.49
C VAL A 29 8.41 -6.45 -2.21
N GLU A 30 9.52 -7.16 -2.32
CA GLU A 30 10.19 -7.81 -1.19
C GLU A 30 10.79 -6.79 -0.22
N GLU A 31 11.54 -5.80 -0.71
CA GLU A 31 12.11 -4.73 0.13
C GLU A 31 11.00 -3.95 0.86
N ILE A 32 9.88 -3.70 0.19
CA ILE A 32 8.72 -3.01 0.76
C ILE A 32 8.03 -3.88 1.81
N SER A 33 7.87 -5.16 1.53
CA SER A 33 7.28 -6.15 2.44
C SER A 33 8.06 -6.23 3.74
N GLU A 34 9.39 -6.31 3.66
CA GLU A 34 10.28 -6.34 4.82
C GLU A 34 10.22 -5.01 5.59
N LYS A 35 10.36 -3.87 4.89
CA LYS A 35 10.43 -2.55 5.51
C LYS A 35 9.14 -2.14 6.22
N LEU A 36 7.98 -2.53 5.68
CA LEU A 36 6.67 -2.20 6.25
C LEU A 36 6.09 -3.33 7.11
N HIS A 37 6.80 -4.46 7.24
CA HIS A 37 6.30 -5.68 7.89
C HIS A 37 4.92 -6.08 7.35
N LEU A 38 4.71 -5.91 6.05
CA LEU A 38 3.48 -6.25 5.36
C LEU A 38 3.67 -7.56 4.61
N PRO A 39 2.63 -8.40 4.50
CA PRO A 39 2.71 -9.56 3.64
C PRO A 39 2.90 -9.12 2.18
N PRO A 40 3.76 -9.79 1.40
CA PRO A 40 4.07 -9.38 0.03
C PRO A 40 2.82 -9.39 -0.87
N LYS A 41 1.86 -10.27 -0.61
CA LYS A 41 0.55 -10.27 -1.26
C LYS A 41 -0.15 -8.91 -1.16
N LYS A 42 -0.14 -8.27 0.00
CA LYS A 42 -0.78 -6.97 0.22
C LYS A 42 -0.06 -5.84 -0.51
N VAL A 43 1.27 -5.93 -0.59
CA VAL A 43 2.08 -4.99 -1.38
C VAL A 43 1.76 -5.11 -2.87
N ILE A 44 1.59 -6.33 -3.38
CA ILE A 44 1.16 -6.60 -4.77
C ILE A 44 -0.23 -6.03 -5.02
N GLU A 45 -1.21 -6.28 -4.14
CA GLU A 45 -2.57 -5.75 -4.30
C GLU A 45 -2.57 -4.21 -4.40
N ILE A 46 -1.76 -3.53 -3.57
CA ILE A 46 -1.64 -2.06 -3.62
C ILE A 46 -0.95 -1.61 -4.92
N LYS A 47 0.08 -2.32 -5.37
CA LYS A 47 0.77 -2.05 -6.64
C LYS A 47 -0.20 -2.15 -7.82
N GLU A 48 -0.96 -3.24 -7.92
CA GLU A 48 -1.93 -3.47 -8.99
C GLU A 48 -3.04 -2.42 -8.99
N MET A 49 -3.52 -2.04 -7.80
CA MET A 49 -4.53 -0.99 -7.64
C MET A 49 -4.00 0.38 -8.07
N PHE A 50 -2.74 0.69 -7.73
CA PHE A 50 -2.07 1.92 -8.17
C PHE A 50 -1.86 1.96 -9.69
N GLU A 51 -1.37 0.88 -10.30
CA GLU A 51 -1.17 0.78 -11.75
C GLU A 51 -2.51 0.88 -12.51
N SER A 52 -3.56 0.23 -12.00
CA SER A 52 -4.90 0.28 -12.59
C SER A 52 -5.50 1.69 -12.54
N MET A 53 -5.27 2.43 -11.45
CA MET A 53 -5.69 3.84 -11.35
C MET A 53 -4.91 4.74 -12.30
N ASN A 54 -3.59 4.56 -12.41
CA ASN A 54 -2.73 5.35 -13.29
C ASN A 54 -3.07 5.13 -14.78
N ASN A 55 -3.45 3.89 -15.14
CA ASN A 55 -3.87 3.55 -16.50
C ASN A 55 -5.27 4.08 -16.84
N LYS A 56 -6.10 4.41 -15.84
CA LYS A 56 -7.44 4.95 -16.04
C LYS A 56 -7.47 6.49 -16.08
N LEU A 57 -6.37 7.13 -15.67
CA LEU A 57 -6.17 8.58 -15.74
C LEU A 57 -5.41 9.05 -16.99
N ASN A 58 -4.76 8.13 -17.71
CA ASN A 58 -4.21 8.38 -19.05
C ASN A 58 -5.24 8.04 -20.13
#